data_AF-A0A942M9H6-F1
#
_entry.id   AF-A0A942M9H6-F1
#
_cell.length_a   1.000
_cell.length_b   1.000
_cell.length_c   1.000
_cell.angle_alpha   90.00
_cell.angle_beta   90.00
_cell.angle_gamma   90.00
#
_symmetry.space_group_name_H-M   'P 1'
#
loop_
_entity.id
_entity.type
_entity.pdbx_description
1 polymer ?
#
loop_
_entity_poly.entity_id
_entity_poly.type
_entity_poly.pdbx_seq_one_letter_code
_entity_poly.pdbx_strand_id
1 'polypeptide(L)'
;MGEERYKELAAFRAGVEGVPSVLRRRYEIDHIPVRGLNRSRIWVNCKIMAYNFMSFFSYCRQKAKKEESLLFLSHVFKPFFASFPGAGLKFLSCQ
;
A
#
# COMPACT_ATOMS: atom_id res chain seq x y z
N MET A 1 -24.30 6.42 -28.92
CA MET A 1 -22.88 6.73 -28.64
C MET A 1 -22.61 7.29 -27.23
N GLY A 2 -23.61 7.57 -26.38
CA GLY A 2 -23.37 8.19 -25.07
C GLY A 2 -23.27 7.25 -23.86
N GLU A 3 -23.83 6.04 -23.94
CA GLU A 3 -24.03 5.20 -22.75
C GLU A 3 -22.78 4.38 -22.37
N GLU A 4 -22.05 3.84 -23.34
CA GLU A 4 -20.85 3.03 -23.11
C GLU A 4 -19.71 3.88 -22.52
N ARG A 5 -19.44 5.05 -23.13
CA ARG A 5 -18.43 5.99 -22.61
C ARG A 5 -18.78 6.50 -21.21
N TYR A 6 -20.08 6.67 -20.91
CA TYR A 6 -20.52 7.04 -19.57
C TYR A 6 -20.25 5.93 -18.55
N LYS A 7 -20.54 4.67 -18.90
CA LYS A 7 -20.25 3.50 -18.06
C LYS A 7 -18.75 3.34 -17.80
N GLU A 8 -17.91 3.52 -18.81
CA GLU A 8 -16.44 3.48 -18.67
C GLU A 8 -15.92 4.56 -17.70
N LEU A 9 -16.37 5.79 -17.86
CA LEU A 9 -15.98 6.90 -16.99
C LEU A 9 -16.46 6.71 -15.55
N ALA A 10 -17.66 6.16 -15.37
CA ALA A 10 -18.21 5.85 -14.05
C ALA A 10 -17.40 4.73 -13.36
N ALA A 11 -17.03 3.67 -14.09
CA ALA A 11 -16.20 2.59 -13.57
C ALA A 11 -14.79 3.10 -13.19
N PHE A 12 -14.21 3.97 -14.01
CA PHE A 12 -12.92 4.59 -13.70
C PHE A 12 -12.98 5.42 -12.41
N ARG A 13 -14.03 6.25 -12.24
CA ARG A 13 -14.26 7.03 -11.02
C ARG A 13 -14.43 6.14 -9.79
N ALA A 14 -15.21 5.07 -9.90
CA ALA A 14 -15.39 4.12 -8.80
C ALA A 14 -14.05 3.48 -8.38
N GLY A 15 -13.16 3.20 -9.34
CA GLY A 15 -11.79 2.75 -9.06
C GLY A 15 -10.95 3.82 -8.33
N VAL A 16 -10.97 5.07 -8.82
CA VAL A 16 -10.21 6.19 -8.24
C VAL A 16 -10.69 6.54 -6.83
N GLU A 17 -12.01 6.59 -6.60
CA GLU A 17 -12.63 6.92 -5.31
C GLU A 17 -12.59 5.75 -4.33
N GLY A 18 -12.53 4.51 -4.83
CA GLY A 18 -12.41 3.30 -4.02
C GLY A 18 -11.11 3.24 -3.23
N VAL A 19 -9.99 3.64 -3.84
CA VAL A 19 -8.65 3.63 -3.21
C VAL A 19 -8.61 4.42 -1.90
N PRO A 20 -8.95 5.72 -1.85
CA PRO A 20 -8.96 6.47 -0.60
C PRO A 20 -9.96 5.91 0.41
N SER A 21 -11.09 5.34 -0.01
CA SER A 21 -12.05 4.74 0.94
C SER A 21 -11.50 3.48 1.62
N VAL A 22 -10.71 2.64 0.91
CA VAL A 22 -10.03 1.49 1.53
C VAL A 22 -8.89 1.95 2.43
N LEU A 23 -8.12 2.94 1.99
CA LEU A 23 -7.02 3.49 2.78
C LEU A 23 -7.50 4.10 4.11
N ARG A 24 -8.66 4.77 4.12
CA ARG A 24 -9.26 5.28 5.36
C ARG A 24 -9.76 4.16 6.27
N ARG A 25 -10.46 3.16 5.73
CA ARG A 25 -11.08 2.08 6.53
C ARG A 25 -10.09 1.03 7.04
N ARG A 26 -9.12 0.63 6.22
CA ARG A 26 -8.23 -0.50 6.51
C ARG A 26 -6.84 -0.09 6.99
N TYR A 27 -6.39 1.09 6.59
CA TYR A 27 -5.07 1.60 6.94
C TYR A 27 -5.14 2.87 7.79
N GLU A 28 -6.33 3.35 8.15
CA GLU A 28 -6.53 4.49 9.07
C GLU A 28 -5.62 5.67 8.73
N ILE A 29 -5.60 6.08 7.45
CA ILE A 29 -4.76 7.22 7.00
C ILE A 29 -5.10 8.51 7.76
N ASP A 30 -6.35 8.68 8.20
CA ASP A 30 -6.76 9.88 8.92
C ASP A 30 -6.16 9.92 10.34
N HIS A 31 -5.87 8.78 10.96
CA HIS A 31 -5.24 8.68 12.29
C HIS A 31 -3.71 8.55 12.19
N ILE A 32 -3.07 9.44 11.43
CA ILE A 32 -1.60 9.54 11.45
C ILE A 32 -1.22 10.52 12.57
N PRO A 33 -0.49 10.07 13.60
CA PRO A 33 -0.26 10.84 14.83
C PRO A 33 0.61 12.09 14.63
N VAL A 34 1.31 12.19 13.51
CA VAL A 34 2.18 13.33 13.21
C VAL A 34 1.93 13.74 11.77
N ARG A 35 1.28 14.88 11.52
CA ARG A 35 1.05 15.44 10.18
C ARG A 35 2.08 16.54 9.91
N GLY A 36 2.72 16.55 8.75
CA GLY A 36 3.61 17.65 8.30
C GLY A 36 5.12 17.42 8.45
N LEU A 37 5.56 16.28 8.99
CA LEU A 37 6.98 15.93 9.14
C LEU A 37 7.42 14.90 8.08
N ASN A 38 8.71 14.85 7.72
CA ASN A 38 9.19 13.88 6.72
C ASN A 38 8.89 12.42 7.11
N ARG A 39 8.85 12.13 8.41
CA ARG A 39 8.41 10.84 8.97
C ARG A 39 6.96 10.49 8.58
N SER A 40 6.03 11.45 8.53
CA SER A 40 4.64 11.18 8.16
C SER A 40 4.50 10.76 6.70
N ARG A 41 5.38 11.26 5.83
CA ARG A 41 5.44 10.92 4.40
C ARG A 41 5.82 9.45 4.20
N ILE A 42 6.75 8.93 5.00
CA ILE A 42 7.13 7.51 4.99
C ILE A 42 5.93 6.63 5.38
N TRP A 43 5.22 6.98 6.46
CA TRP A 43 4.03 6.24 6.90
C TRP A 43 2.92 6.18 5.84
N VAL A 44 2.65 7.30 5.17
CA VAL A 44 1.67 7.34 4.06
C VAL A 44 2.13 6.44 2.90
N ASN A 45 3.39 6.55 2.48
CA ASN A 45 3.94 5.73 1.41
C ASN A 45 3.92 4.24 1.77
N CYS A 46 4.24 3.86 3.00
CA CYS A 46 4.15 2.48 3.47
C CYS A 46 2.72 1.93 3.41
N LYS A 47 1.71 2.72 3.82
CA LYS A 47 0.29 2.32 3.72
C LYS A 47 -0.14 2.12 2.26
N ILE A 48 0.27 3.01 1.36
CA ILE A 48 0.01 2.89 -0.08
C ILE A 48 0.71 1.65 -0.66
N MET A 49 1.98 1.41 -0.31
CA MET A 49 2.70 0.22 -0.75
C MET A 49 2.00 -1.05 -0.25
N ALA A 50 1.61 -1.12 1.02
CA ALA A 50 0.91 -2.26 1.59
C ALA A 50 -0.40 -2.58 0.85
N TYR A 51 -1.17 -1.55 0.47
CA TYR A 51 -2.37 -1.71 -0.35
C TYR A 51 -2.05 -2.34 -1.72
N ASN A 52 -1.04 -1.81 -2.42
CA ASN A 52 -0.61 -2.34 -3.72
C ASN A 52 -0.06 -3.77 -3.62
N PHE A 53 0.73 -4.07 -2.58
CA PHE A 53 1.25 -5.42 -2.32
C PHE A 53 0.13 -6.42 -2.05
N MET A 54 -0.91 -6.04 -1.30
CA MET A 54 -2.05 -6.93 -1.02
C MET A 54 -2.82 -7.29 -2.29
N SER A 55 -3.00 -6.33 -3.20
CA SER A 55 -3.62 -6.56 -4.51
C SER A 55 -2.76 -7.49 -5.37
N PHE A 56 -1.45 -7.21 -5.44
CA PHE A 56 -0.49 -8.04 -6.17
C PHE A 56 -0.46 -9.48 -5.65
N PHE A 57 -0.40 -9.67 -4.33
CA PHE A 57 -0.39 -10.99 -3.73
C PHE A 57 -1.72 -11.73 -3.96
N SER A 58 -2.84 -11.02 -3.94
CA SER A 58 -4.16 -11.60 -4.26
C SER A 58 -4.23 -12.08 -5.70
N TYR A 59 -3.63 -11.36 -6.64
CA TYR A 59 -3.49 -11.76 -8.03
C TYR A 59 -2.55 -12.95 -8.20
N CYS A 60 -1.35 -12.91 -7.59
CA CYS A 60 -0.40 -14.02 -7.62
C CYS A 60 -0.97 -15.31 -7.02
N ARG A 61 -1.79 -15.19 -5.96
CA ARG A 61 -2.49 -16.31 -5.33
C ARG A 61 -3.49 -16.96 -6.28
N GLN A 62 -4.23 -16.17 -7.06
CA GLN A 62 -5.15 -16.70 -8.09
C GLN A 62 -4.42 -17.36 -9.26
N LYS A 63 -3.21 -16.88 -9.60
CA LYS A 63 -2.39 -17.41 -10.70
C LYS A 63 -1.40 -18.52 -10.28
N ALA A 64 -1.43 -18.98 -9.02
CA ALA A 64 -0.54 -20.00 -8.46
C ALA A 64 0.97 -19.74 -8.66
N LYS A 65 1.42 -18.48 -8.77
CA LYS A 65 2.84 -18.10 -8.90
C LYS A 65 3.46 -17.76 -7.55
N LYS A 66 3.48 -18.72 -6.63
CA LYS A 66 3.98 -18.49 -5.25
C LYS A 66 5.48 -18.17 -5.24
N GLU A 67 6.28 -18.87 -6.04
CA GLU A 67 7.74 -18.74 -6.00
C GLU A 67 8.24 -17.40 -6.54
N GLU A 68 7.68 -16.94 -7.67
CA GLU A 68 8.06 -15.63 -8.24
C GLU A 68 7.64 -14.46 -7.37
N SER A 69 6.49 -14.58 -6.69
CA SER A 69 6.03 -13.54 -5.76
C SER A 69 6.93 -13.41 -4.53
N LEU A 70 7.45 -14.53 -4.01
CA LEU A 70 8.40 -14.56 -2.88
C LEU A 70 9.79 -14.08 -3.30
N LEU A 71 10.24 -14.44 -4.50
CA LEU A 71 11.50 -13.95 -5.07
C LEU A 71 11.45 -12.43 -5.28
N PHE A 72 10.37 -11.91 -5.85
CA PHE A 72 10.14 -10.47 -5.99
C PHE A 72 10.15 -9.76 -4.63
N LEU A 73 9.43 -10.32 -3.65
CA LEU A 73 9.43 -9.80 -2.28
C LEU A 73 10.86 -9.76 -1.71
N SER A 74 11.61 -10.85 -1.83
CA SER A 74 12.99 -10.91 -1.32
C SER A 74 13.93 -9.91 -2.01
N HIS A 75 13.74 -9.66 -3.31
CA HIS A 75 14.58 -8.78 -4.09
C HIS A 75 14.28 -7.30 -3.84
N VAL A 76 13.02 -6.96 -3.56
CA VAL A 76 12.59 -5.59 -3.21
C VAL A 76 12.90 -5.26 -1.76
N PHE A 77 12.66 -6.20 -0.84
CA PHE A 77 12.83 -5.95 0.59
C PHE A 77 14.28 -6.09 1.08
N LYS A 78 15.14 -6.91 0.45
CA LYS A 78 16.58 -7.00 0.79
C LYS A 78 17.30 -5.65 0.80
N PRO A 79 17.30 -4.86 -0.29
CA PRO A 79 18.01 -3.58 -0.31
C PRO A 79 17.34 -2.54 0.61
N PHE A 80 16.01 -2.61 0.76
CA PHE A 80 15.26 -1.72 1.64
C PHE A 80 15.63 -1.92 3.11
N PHE A 81 15.68 -3.17 3.59
CA PHE A 81 16.10 -3.46 4.97
C PHE A 81 17.61 -3.34 5.18
N ALA A 82 18.43 -3.55 4.14
CA ALA A 82 19.88 -3.35 4.22
C ALA A 82 20.27 -1.88 4.45
N SER A 83 19.41 -0.92 4.07
CA SER A 83 19.64 0.52 4.30
C SER A 83 19.25 1.01 5.71
N PHE A 84 18.68 0.15 6.57
CA PHE A 84 18.39 0.49 7.97
C PHE A 84 19.30 -0.30 8.94
N PRO A 85 20.61 0.00 9.01
CA PRO A 85 21.46 -0.52 10.08
C PRO A 85 21.07 0.21 11.37
N GLY A 86 20.30 -0.43 12.23
CA GLY A 86 19.90 0.12 13.52
C GLY A 86 18.40 0.35 13.69
N ALA A 87 17.58 -0.69 13.47
CA ALA A 87 16.28 -0.77 14.12
C ALA A 87 16.48 -1.11 15.60
N GLY A 88 17.03 -0.16 16.36
CA GLY A 88 16.83 -0.10 17.80
C GLY A 88 15.35 0.08 18.03
N LEU A 89 14.69 -1.02 18.36
CA LEU A 89 13.26 -1.17 18.63
C LEU A 89 12.86 -0.28 19.82
N LYS A 90 12.75 1.03 19.60
CA LYS A 90 12.17 2.02 20.52
C LYS A 90 11.10 2.80 19.78
N PHE A 91 10.11 2.08 19.25
CA PHE A 91 8.94 2.68 18.61
C PHE A 91 7.61 2.26 19.25
N LEU A 92 7.66 1.53 20.36
CA LEU A 92 6.50 0.97 21.05
C LEU A 92 6.31 1.51 22.48
N SER A 93 6.81 2.70 22.78
CA SER A 93 6.67 3.30 24.12
C SER A 93 6.37 4.79 24.00
N CYS A 94 5.19 5.11 23.50
CA CYS A 94 4.55 6.39 23.74
C CYS A 94 3.04 6.10 23.79
N GLN A 95 2.66 5.46 24.90
CA GLN A 95 1.31 5.51 25.46
C GLN A 95 1.44 6.34 26.75
#